data_AF-A0A1H9NPT6-F1
#
_entry.id   AF-A0A1H9NPT6-F1
#
_cell.length_a   1.000
_cell.length_b   1.000
_cell.length_c   1.000
_cell.angle_alpha   90.00
_cell.angle_beta   90.00
_cell.angle_gamma   90.00
#
_symmetry.space_group_name_H-M   'P 1'
#
loop_
_entity.id
_entity.type
_entity.pdbx_description
1 polymer ?
#
loop_
_entity_poly.entity_id
_entity_poly.type
_entity_poly.pdbx_seq_one_letter_code
_entity_poly.pdbx_strand_id
1 'polypeptide(L)'
;MTRILQIVITITLIGCLLVPHAHAINTGTYVLHNHPDGGIAPPLYGLRLDGLLGDPAKEYTFDFDHSNSNMLLTWNGSRIVIDGVAYGGEDTGSGYKVGTTALWNIHFEYDTGVSQTANGGLSDLIVNSDNANFGTISSGFGAWELEDQSNNAGLAFQLGDENGSGHRGFAGISGWGWMNHGANCIAGDCNHIYASDWLFTADPARIPLPSTIGLLGTGLLGLMLHRRQKKLP
;
A
#
# COMPACT_ATOMS: atom_id res chain seq x y z
N MET A 1 -15.70 -21.10 -73.63
CA MET A 1 -16.56 -20.80 -72.46
C MET A 1 -15.70 -20.98 -71.21
N THR A 2 -15.15 -19.89 -70.69
CA THR A 2 -14.14 -19.91 -69.61
C THR A 2 -14.85 -19.59 -68.29
N ARG A 3 -14.97 -20.57 -67.39
CA ARG A 3 -15.55 -20.37 -66.05
C ARG A 3 -14.44 -19.96 -65.09
N ILE A 4 -14.48 -18.71 -64.62
CA ILE A 4 -13.60 -18.18 -63.57
C ILE A 4 -14.21 -18.56 -62.23
N LEU A 5 -13.48 -19.37 -61.46
CA LEU A 5 -13.84 -19.80 -60.12
C LEU A 5 -13.41 -18.70 -59.14
N GLN A 6 -14.37 -17.91 -58.64
CA GLN A 6 -14.12 -16.96 -57.55
C GLN A 6 -14.08 -17.70 -56.21
N ILE A 7 -12.89 -17.82 -55.63
CA ILE A 7 -12.70 -18.30 -54.26
C ILE A 7 -12.89 -17.10 -53.34
N VAL A 8 -13.99 -17.09 -52.58
CA VAL A 8 -14.25 -16.11 -51.53
C VAL A 8 -13.59 -16.63 -50.24
N ILE A 9 -12.51 -15.97 -49.81
CA ILE A 9 -11.86 -16.24 -48.52
C ILE A 9 -12.51 -15.34 -47.49
N THR A 10 -13.34 -15.91 -46.62
CA THR A 10 -13.90 -15.22 -45.46
C THR A 10 -12.89 -15.28 -44.33
N ILE A 11 -12.23 -14.16 -44.02
CA ILE A 11 -11.34 -14.03 -42.86
C ILE A 11 -12.22 -13.73 -41.64
N THR A 12 -12.42 -14.73 -40.78
CA THR A 12 -13.07 -14.52 -39.48
C THR A 12 -12.04 -13.91 -38.53
N LEU A 13 -12.13 -12.60 -38.29
CA LEU A 13 -11.42 -11.97 -37.16
C LEU A 13 -12.06 -12.49 -35.86
N ILE A 14 -11.38 -13.41 -35.19
CA ILE A 14 -11.67 -13.72 -33.79
C ILE A 14 -11.12 -12.53 -32.99
N GLY A 15 -11.98 -11.54 -32.75
CA GLY A 15 -11.71 -10.49 -31.79
C GLY A 15 -11.62 -11.13 -30.41
N CYS A 16 -10.40 -11.34 -29.92
CA CYS A 16 -10.17 -11.72 -28.54
C CYS A 16 -10.58 -10.52 -27.69
N LEU A 17 -11.82 -10.53 -27.19
CA LEU A 17 -12.28 -9.56 -26.21
C LEU A 17 -11.45 -9.80 -24.95
N LEU A 18 -10.44 -8.96 -24.74
CA LEU A 18 -9.75 -8.87 -23.46
C LEU A 18 -10.77 -8.27 -22.49
N VAL A 19 -11.50 -9.13 -21.79
CA VAL A 19 -12.25 -8.69 -20.62
C VAL A 19 -11.20 -8.41 -19.55
N PRO A 20 -11.02 -7.15 -19.11
CA PRO A 20 -10.17 -6.87 -17.97
C PRO A 20 -10.77 -7.63 -16.79
N HIS A 21 -10.05 -8.65 -16.32
CA HIS A 21 -10.39 -9.27 -15.05
C HIS A 21 -9.81 -8.35 -14.00
N ALA A 22 -10.65 -7.90 -13.06
CA ALA A 22 -10.16 -7.20 -11.88
C ALA A 22 -9.13 -8.10 -11.19
N HIS A 23 -7.93 -7.58 -11.03
CA HIS A 23 -6.78 -8.37 -10.62
C HIS A 23 -6.69 -8.25 -9.10
N ALA A 24 -7.04 -9.32 -8.40
CA ALA A 24 -6.88 -9.36 -6.96
C ALA A 24 -5.44 -8.94 -6.58
N ILE A 25 -5.31 -8.09 -5.55
CA ILE A 25 -4.02 -7.62 -5.04
C ILE A 25 -3.10 -8.81 -4.77
N ASN A 26 -1.98 -8.85 -5.48
CA ASN A 26 -1.01 -9.93 -5.34
C ASN A 26 -0.28 -9.83 -4.00
N THR A 27 0.18 -10.96 -3.46
CA THR A 27 1.11 -10.94 -2.34
C THR A 27 2.40 -10.21 -2.73
N GLY A 28 2.96 -9.40 -1.83
CA GLY A 28 4.16 -8.65 -2.09
C GLY A 28 4.33 -7.45 -1.17
N THR A 29 5.29 -6.60 -1.52
CA THR A 29 5.53 -5.31 -0.86
C THR A 29 5.08 -4.20 -1.80
N TYR A 30 4.53 -3.15 -1.22
CA TYR A 30 4.00 -1.97 -1.88
C TYR A 30 4.62 -0.74 -1.25
N VAL A 31 5.04 0.22 -2.07
CA VAL A 31 5.46 1.55 -1.62
C VAL A 31 4.21 2.40 -1.45
N LEU A 32 4.08 3.05 -0.31
CA LEU A 32 2.93 3.89 0.01
C LEU A 32 3.22 5.35 -0.31
N HIS A 33 2.19 6.04 -0.79
CA HIS A 33 2.21 7.43 -1.22
C HIS A 33 1.03 8.17 -0.60
N ASN A 34 1.08 9.49 -0.52
CA ASN A 34 -0.09 10.23 -0.06
C ASN A 34 -1.24 10.03 -1.04
N HIS A 35 -2.47 10.08 -0.53
CA HIS A 35 -3.62 10.10 -1.41
C HIS A 35 -3.81 11.52 -1.99
N PRO A 36 -4.11 11.70 -3.30
CA PRO A 36 -4.36 13.03 -3.87
C PRO A 36 -5.55 13.75 -3.20
N ASP A 37 -6.56 12.99 -2.78
CA ASP A 37 -7.70 13.52 -2.00
C ASP A 37 -7.40 13.77 -0.52
N GLY A 38 -6.17 13.51 -0.04
CA GLY A 38 -5.72 13.99 1.26
C GLY A 38 -5.80 15.51 1.37
N GLY A 39 -5.71 16.22 0.23
CA GLY A 39 -5.70 17.68 0.13
C GLY A 39 -7.05 18.37 0.36
N ILE A 40 -8.11 17.62 0.69
CA ILE A 40 -9.34 18.21 1.23
C ILE A 40 -9.05 18.87 2.60
N ALA A 41 -7.94 18.51 3.26
CA ALA A 41 -7.30 19.26 4.35
C ALA A 41 -5.76 19.23 4.15
N PRO A 42 -5.15 20.21 3.44
CA PRO A 42 -3.71 20.21 3.18
C PRO A 42 -2.88 20.30 4.47
N PRO A 43 -1.70 19.65 4.57
CA PRO A 43 -0.96 18.98 3.50
C PRO A 43 -1.52 17.59 3.15
N LEU A 44 -1.10 17.08 1.98
CA LEU A 44 -1.38 15.69 1.61
C LEU A 44 -0.76 14.75 2.66
N TYR A 45 -1.46 13.66 2.96
CA TYR A 45 -1.03 12.70 3.96
C TYR A 45 -1.36 11.27 3.52
N GLY A 46 -0.64 10.32 4.14
CA GLY A 46 -0.93 8.89 4.09
C GLY A 46 -1.54 8.37 5.40
N LEU A 47 -1.32 9.09 6.50
CA LEU A 47 -1.86 8.86 7.84
C LEU A 47 -2.27 10.19 8.47
N ARG A 48 -3.37 10.19 9.21
CA ARG A 48 -3.81 11.29 10.09
C ARG A 48 -4.14 10.75 11.48
N LEU A 49 -3.68 11.46 12.52
CA LEU A 49 -3.91 11.12 13.94
C LEU A 49 -4.23 12.38 14.76
N ASP A 50 -5.48 12.78 14.79
CA ASP A 50 -5.90 13.97 15.53
C ASP A 50 -5.66 13.81 17.03
N GLY A 51 -5.10 14.81 17.69
CA GLY A 51 -4.88 14.77 19.13
C GLY A 51 -3.67 13.99 19.61
N LEU A 52 -2.77 13.57 18.71
CA LEU A 52 -1.62 12.72 19.06
C LEU A 52 -0.78 13.26 20.23
N LEU A 53 -0.55 14.58 20.30
CA LEU A 53 0.20 15.21 21.40
C LEU A 53 -0.69 15.82 22.51
N GLY A 54 -1.92 15.32 22.65
CA GLY A 54 -2.81 15.58 23.80
C GLY A 54 -3.89 16.66 23.62
N ASP A 55 -3.89 17.41 22.52
CA ASP A 55 -4.96 18.37 22.18
C ASP A 55 -5.82 17.82 21.03
N PRO A 56 -7.04 17.31 21.29
CA PRO A 56 -7.88 16.65 20.29
C PRO A 56 -8.35 17.58 19.16
N ALA A 57 -8.17 18.91 19.29
CA ALA A 57 -8.47 19.85 18.22
C ALA A 57 -7.32 19.99 17.20
N LYS A 58 -6.19 19.31 17.43
CA LYS A 58 -4.99 19.41 16.58
C LYS A 58 -4.89 18.22 15.65
N GLU A 59 -4.84 18.52 14.36
CA GLU A 59 -4.67 17.54 13.32
C GLU A 59 -3.17 17.24 13.18
N TYR A 60 -2.80 15.97 13.25
CA TYR A 60 -1.43 15.54 12.94
C TYR A 60 -1.46 14.70 11.68
N THR A 61 -0.70 15.11 10.69
CA THR A 61 -0.63 14.45 9.38
C THR A 61 0.79 14.00 9.08
N PHE A 62 0.89 12.92 8.32
CA PHE A 62 2.17 12.28 7.98
C PHE A 62 2.28 12.10 6.47
N ASP A 63 3.30 12.73 5.90
CA ASP A 63 3.57 12.80 4.47
C ASP A 63 4.44 11.62 4.05
N PHE A 64 3.87 10.71 3.26
CA PHE A 64 4.56 9.52 2.75
C PHE A 64 5.43 9.81 1.53
N ASP A 65 5.23 10.95 0.86
CA ASP A 65 6.01 11.39 -0.31
C ASP A 65 7.17 12.33 0.05
N HIS A 66 7.28 12.73 1.32
CA HIS A 66 8.41 13.52 1.77
C HIS A 66 9.72 12.78 1.51
N SER A 67 10.79 13.51 1.13
CA SER A 67 12.09 12.92 0.78
C SER A 67 12.78 12.07 1.86
N ASN A 68 12.34 12.19 3.12
CA ASN A 68 12.81 11.41 4.27
C ASN A 68 11.82 10.32 4.71
N SER A 69 10.71 10.16 3.99
CA SER A 69 9.71 9.13 4.24
C SER A 69 10.02 7.89 3.40
N ASN A 70 9.66 6.73 3.96
CA ASN A 70 9.73 5.44 3.32
C ASN A 70 8.71 4.54 4.02
N MET A 71 7.46 4.59 3.55
CA MET A 71 6.36 3.79 4.07
C MET A 71 6.05 2.63 3.13
N LEU A 72 5.89 1.45 3.69
CA LEU A 72 5.66 0.21 2.95
C LEU A 72 4.43 -0.52 3.49
N LEU A 73 3.74 -1.22 2.60
CA LEU A 73 2.76 -2.25 2.96
C LEU A 73 3.26 -3.61 2.47
N THR A 74 3.23 -4.62 3.33
CA THR A 74 3.49 -6.01 2.95
C THR A 74 2.24 -6.85 3.13
N TRP A 75 1.85 -7.56 2.06
CA TRP A 75 0.74 -8.50 2.04
C TRP A 75 1.25 -9.90 1.74
N ASN A 76 1.01 -10.86 2.64
CA ASN A 76 1.51 -12.24 2.48
C ASN A 76 0.42 -13.28 2.18
N GLY A 77 -0.83 -12.87 1.98
CA GLY A 77 -1.96 -13.77 1.76
C GLY A 77 -2.82 -14.01 3.00
N SER A 78 -2.34 -13.65 4.19
CA SER A 78 -3.08 -13.78 5.46
C SER A 78 -2.94 -12.61 6.41
N ARG A 79 -1.88 -11.81 6.26
CA ARG A 79 -1.52 -10.68 7.12
C ARG A 79 -1.05 -9.49 6.30
N ILE A 80 -1.49 -8.30 6.72
CA ILE A 80 -1.06 -7.01 6.19
C ILE A 80 -0.17 -6.35 7.23
N VAL A 81 0.98 -5.82 6.81
CA VAL A 81 1.88 -5.04 7.67
C VAL A 81 2.12 -3.70 6.99
N ILE A 82 1.80 -2.60 7.67
CA ILE A 82 2.14 -1.24 7.25
C ILE A 82 3.28 -0.78 8.14
N ASP A 83 4.45 -0.52 7.55
CA ASP A 83 5.68 -0.26 8.31
C ASP A 83 6.57 0.76 7.60
N GLY A 84 7.25 1.59 8.37
CA GLY A 84 8.27 2.48 7.84
C GLY A 84 8.48 3.76 8.64
N VAL A 85 8.97 4.77 7.95
CA VAL A 85 9.19 6.12 8.49
C VAL A 85 8.40 7.13 7.69
N ALA A 86 7.71 8.05 8.36
CA ALA A 86 7.05 9.19 7.73
C ALA A 86 7.48 10.52 8.37
N TYR A 87 7.63 11.56 7.57
CA TYR A 87 7.79 12.93 8.03
C TYR A 87 6.42 13.55 8.30
N GLY A 88 6.24 14.14 9.48
CA GLY A 88 4.93 14.70 9.86
C GLY A 88 4.96 15.52 11.14
N GLY A 89 3.82 16.12 11.48
CA GLY A 89 3.63 16.98 12.66
C GLY A 89 2.23 17.58 12.73
N GLU A 90 2.01 18.56 13.61
CA GLU A 90 0.74 19.32 13.69
C GLU A 90 0.56 20.10 12.39
N ASP A 91 -0.57 19.85 11.72
CA ASP A 91 -0.97 20.48 10.47
C ASP A 91 -1.35 21.96 10.69
N THR A 92 -0.89 22.83 9.79
CA THR A 92 -1.25 24.26 9.74
C THR A 92 -1.92 24.70 8.43
N GLY A 93 -2.46 23.79 7.64
CA GLY A 93 -3.14 24.04 6.36
C GLY A 93 -2.20 24.22 5.16
N SER A 94 -0.90 24.29 5.39
CA SER A 94 0.13 24.57 4.35
C SER A 94 1.49 23.94 4.65
N GLY A 95 1.57 23.15 5.73
CA GLY A 95 2.80 22.58 6.24
C GLY A 95 2.62 22.14 7.68
N TYR A 96 3.74 22.01 8.38
CA TYR A 96 3.79 21.53 9.76
C TYR A 96 4.25 22.62 10.72
N LYS A 97 3.64 22.65 11.90
CA LYS A 97 4.02 23.57 12.98
C LYS A 97 5.39 23.21 13.55
N VAL A 98 6.27 24.21 13.58
CA VAL A 98 7.60 24.11 14.20
C VAL A 98 7.49 23.63 15.64
N GLY A 99 8.34 22.67 16.01
CA GLY A 99 8.37 22.07 17.34
C GLY A 99 7.44 20.87 17.52
N THR A 100 6.66 20.51 16.50
CA THR A 100 5.87 19.26 16.45
C THR A 100 6.29 18.33 15.31
N THR A 101 7.15 18.82 14.42
CA THR A 101 7.64 18.10 13.25
C THR A 101 8.74 17.11 13.61
N ALA A 102 8.63 15.87 13.14
CA ALA A 102 9.65 14.84 13.28
C ALA A 102 9.59 13.81 12.16
N LEU A 103 10.58 12.90 12.16
CA LEU A 103 10.44 11.60 11.53
C LEU A 103 9.79 10.65 12.54
N TRP A 104 8.78 9.94 12.07
CA TRP A 104 7.95 9.06 12.86
C TRP A 104 8.12 7.63 12.37
N ASN A 105 8.54 6.73 13.26
CA ASN A 105 8.55 5.29 12.98
C ASN A 105 7.13 4.78 13.21
N ILE A 106 6.56 4.16 12.19
CA ILE A 106 5.18 3.68 12.18
C ILE A 106 5.22 2.19 11.87
N HIS A 107 4.48 1.41 12.65
CA HIS A 107 4.33 -0.02 12.47
C HIS A 107 2.89 -0.40 12.82
N PHE A 108 2.19 -1.11 11.95
CA PHE A 108 0.83 -1.58 12.19
C PHE A 108 0.62 -2.94 11.52
N GLU A 109 0.03 -3.89 12.26
CA GLU A 109 -0.22 -5.24 11.77
C GLU A 109 -1.71 -5.54 11.77
N TYR A 110 -2.25 -5.95 10.63
CA TYR A 110 -3.55 -6.62 10.56
C TYR A 110 -3.31 -8.12 10.41
N ASP A 111 -3.61 -8.88 11.45
CA ASP A 111 -3.54 -10.35 11.49
C ASP A 111 -4.91 -11.01 11.72
N THR A 112 -5.89 -10.22 12.16
CA THR A 112 -7.25 -10.64 12.48
C THR A 112 -8.24 -9.99 11.52
N GLY A 113 -9.22 -10.78 11.04
CA GLY A 113 -10.28 -10.29 10.16
C GLY A 113 -9.86 -10.05 8.71
N VAL A 114 -8.61 -10.36 8.35
CA VAL A 114 -8.10 -10.14 7.00
C VAL A 114 -8.70 -11.13 6.00
N SER A 115 -9.22 -10.61 4.89
CA SER A 115 -9.71 -11.45 3.80
C SER A 115 -9.50 -10.78 2.44
N GLN A 116 -9.34 -11.61 1.42
CA GLN A 116 -9.25 -11.18 0.02
C GLN A 116 -10.57 -11.48 -0.68
N THR A 117 -11.14 -10.51 -1.37
CA THR A 117 -12.37 -10.70 -2.13
C THR A 117 -12.05 -11.46 -3.42
N ALA A 118 -12.80 -12.53 -3.68
CA ALA A 118 -12.48 -13.48 -4.75
C ALA A 118 -12.60 -12.91 -6.18
N ASN A 119 -13.24 -11.74 -6.35
CA ASN A 119 -13.68 -11.23 -7.65
C ASN A 119 -13.18 -9.81 -8.00
N GLY A 120 -12.23 -9.26 -7.24
CA GLY A 120 -11.63 -7.96 -7.58
C GLY A 120 -12.61 -6.78 -7.54
N GLY A 121 -13.13 -6.45 -6.35
CA GLY A 121 -14.14 -5.41 -6.16
C GLY A 121 -13.54 -4.02 -5.88
N LEU A 122 -14.35 -3.10 -5.30
CA LEU A 122 -13.83 -1.82 -4.78
C LEU A 122 -12.72 -2.03 -3.73
N SER A 123 -12.83 -3.14 -3.00
CA SER A 123 -11.91 -3.54 -1.94
C SER A 123 -11.46 -4.97 -2.21
N ASP A 124 -10.24 -5.13 -2.72
CA ASP A 124 -9.64 -6.43 -3.01
C ASP A 124 -9.19 -7.13 -1.73
N LEU A 125 -8.66 -6.35 -0.79
CA LEU A 125 -8.38 -6.76 0.57
C LEU A 125 -9.28 -5.97 1.52
N ILE A 126 -9.86 -6.67 2.49
CA ILE A 126 -10.62 -6.07 3.58
C ILE A 126 -10.17 -6.66 4.90
N VAL A 127 -10.31 -5.85 5.96
CA VAL A 127 -10.14 -6.29 7.34
C VAL A 127 -11.47 -6.06 8.06
N ASN A 128 -12.12 -7.16 8.45
CA ASN A 128 -13.37 -7.18 9.17
C ASN A 128 -13.13 -7.54 10.65
N SER A 129 -12.77 -6.51 11.41
CA SER A 129 -12.40 -6.57 12.83
C SER A 129 -12.62 -5.20 13.46
N ASP A 130 -12.71 -5.15 14.77
CA ASP A 130 -12.84 -3.94 15.57
C ASP A 130 -11.99 -4.13 16.82
N ASN A 131 -11.03 -3.24 17.07
CA ASN A 131 -10.17 -3.26 18.25
C ASN A 131 -9.44 -4.62 18.44
N ALA A 132 -8.94 -5.20 17.35
CA ALA A 132 -8.31 -6.52 17.32
C ALA A 132 -6.91 -6.52 16.71
N ASN A 133 -6.56 -5.47 15.97
CA ASN A 133 -5.28 -5.32 15.30
C ASN A 133 -4.54 -4.11 15.86
N PHE A 134 -3.22 -4.19 15.97
CA PHE A 134 -2.45 -3.24 16.75
C PHE A 134 -1.18 -2.77 16.04
N GLY A 135 -0.68 -1.64 16.51
CA GLY A 135 0.55 -1.03 16.01
C GLY A 135 1.15 -0.04 17.00
N THR A 136 2.18 0.65 16.53
CA THR A 136 2.85 1.72 17.27
C THR A 136 3.25 2.84 16.32
N ILE A 137 3.21 4.06 16.83
CA ILE A 137 3.85 5.24 16.23
C ILE A 137 4.79 5.87 17.24
N SER A 138 6.01 6.23 16.82
CA SER A 138 6.99 6.83 17.74
C SER A 138 7.93 7.83 17.07
N SER A 139 8.42 8.79 17.86
CA SER A 139 9.42 9.78 17.46
C SER A 139 10.18 10.30 18.68
N GLY A 140 10.94 11.38 18.53
CA GLY A 140 11.55 12.09 19.66
C GLY A 140 10.55 12.68 20.67
N PHE A 141 9.26 12.73 20.32
CA PHE A 141 8.20 13.23 21.22
C PHE A 141 7.61 12.15 22.13
N GLY A 142 7.77 10.87 21.80
CA GLY A 142 7.16 9.77 22.54
C GLY A 142 6.82 8.58 21.64
N ALA A 143 6.06 7.64 22.22
CA ALA A 143 5.50 6.49 21.53
C ALA A 143 4.03 6.33 21.94
N TRP A 144 3.20 5.96 20.98
CA TRP A 144 1.77 5.73 21.15
C TRP A 144 1.41 4.39 20.52
N GLU A 145 0.46 3.70 21.14
CA GLU A 145 -0.16 2.52 20.58
C GLU A 145 -1.20 2.94 19.55
N LEU A 146 -1.35 2.11 18.53
CA LEU A 146 -2.37 2.19 17.50
C LEU A 146 -3.24 0.95 17.60
N GLU A 147 -4.53 1.09 17.33
CA GLU A 147 -5.52 0.01 17.35
C GLU A 147 -6.51 0.21 16.20
N ASP A 148 -6.94 -0.83 15.53
CA ASP A 148 -7.89 -0.69 14.43
C ASP A 148 -9.29 -0.29 14.92
N GLN A 149 -9.99 0.49 14.12
CA GLN A 149 -11.38 0.88 14.38
C GLN A 149 -12.23 0.51 13.17
N SER A 150 -13.26 -0.30 13.39
CA SER A 150 -14.24 -0.59 12.34
C SER A 150 -15.17 0.59 12.11
N ASN A 151 -15.61 0.74 10.85
CA ASN A 151 -16.74 1.60 10.53
C ASN A 151 -18.08 0.90 10.83
N ASN A 152 -19.20 1.58 10.57
CA ASN A 152 -20.55 1.02 10.76
C ASN A 152 -20.85 -0.25 9.92
N ALA A 153 -20.01 -0.59 8.93
CA ALA A 153 -20.11 -1.80 8.13
C ALA A 153 -19.20 -2.93 8.65
N GLY A 154 -18.50 -2.73 9.77
CA GLY A 154 -17.55 -3.69 10.36
C GLY A 154 -16.20 -3.71 9.65
N LEU A 155 -15.89 -2.76 8.78
CA LEU A 155 -14.64 -2.73 8.04
C LEU A 155 -13.66 -1.76 8.71
N ALA A 156 -12.52 -2.26 9.16
CA ALA A 156 -11.44 -1.47 9.72
C ALA A 156 -10.45 -0.97 8.67
N PHE A 157 -10.17 -1.78 7.65
CA PHE A 157 -9.23 -1.45 6.58
C PHE A 157 -9.66 -2.04 5.25
N GLN A 158 -9.36 -1.32 4.17
CA GLN A 158 -9.65 -1.70 2.80
C GLN A 158 -8.46 -1.31 1.90
N LEU A 159 -8.14 -2.17 0.93
CA LEU A 159 -7.15 -1.92 -0.12
C LEU A 159 -7.69 -2.47 -1.44
N GLY A 160 -7.63 -1.70 -2.52
CA GLY A 160 -8.11 -2.17 -3.82
C GLY A 160 -7.55 -1.39 -5.02
N ASP A 161 -7.56 -2.04 -6.19
CA ASP A 161 -7.01 -1.57 -7.46
C ASP A 161 -8.06 -1.22 -8.52
N GLU A 162 -9.19 -0.61 -8.13
CA GLU A 162 -10.33 -0.41 -9.02
C GLU A 162 -9.92 0.04 -10.44
N ASN A 163 -10.32 -0.74 -11.44
CA ASN A 163 -10.15 -0.46 -12.87
C ASN A 163 -10.78 0.89 -13.28
N GLY A 164 -10.17 2.01 -12.86
CA GLY A 164 -10.55 3.39 -13.12
C GLY A 164 -11.36 4.13 -12.05
N SER A 165 -11.51 3.65 -10.80
CA SER A 165 -12.34 4.36 -9.78
C SER A 165 -11.94 4.22 -8.30
N GLY A 166 -10.69 3.86 -7.99
CA GLY A 166 -10.16 3.53 -6.64
C GLY A 166 -10.57 4.53 -5.58
N HIS A 167 -10.47 4.22 -4.29
CA HIS A 167 -11.07 5.05 -3.22
C HIS A 167 -11.06 6.56 -3.52
N ARG A 168 -12.26 7.12 -3.70
CA ARG A 168 -12.50 8.51 -4.14
C ARG A 168 -12.06 8.83 -5.59
N GLY A 169 -12.19 7.89 -6.52
CA GLY A 169 -11.87 8.07 -7.94
C GLY A 169 -10.39 7.95 -8.32
N PHE A 170 -9.50 7.45 -7.44
CA PHE A 170 -8.08 7.27 -7.76
C PHE A 170 -7.84 6.13 -8.76
N ALA A 171 -7.17 6.40 -9.87
CA ALA A 171 -6.84 5.38 -10.85
C ALA A 171 -5.56 4.60 -10.46
N GLY A 172 -5.69 3.64 -9.56
CA GLY A 172 -4.60 2.78 -9.09
C GLY A 172 -4.94 2.09 -7.76
N ILE A 173 -3.93 1.52 -7.10
CA ILE A 173 -4.14 0.90 -5.78
C ILE A 173 -4.25 2.00 -4.73
N SER A 174 -5.30 1.93 -3.91
CA SER A 174 -5.52 2.84 -2.78
C SER A 174 -5.96 2.08 -1.54
N GLY A 175 -5.56 2.59 -0.38
CA GLY A 175 -5.85 2.00 0.92
C GLY A 175 -6.43 3.02 1.88
N TRP A 176 -7.41 2.61 2.66
CA TRP A 176 -8.03 3.43 3.69
C TRP A 176 -8.58 2.60 4.84
N GLY A 177 -8.66 3.21 6.01
CA GLY A 177 -9.12 2.55 7.22
C GLY A 177 -9.10 3.49 8.41
N TRP A 178 -9.72 3.10 9.51
CA TRP A 178 -9.81 3.93 10.70
C TRP A 178 -9.01 3.28 11.82
N MET A 179 -8.50 4.11 12.73
CA MET A 179 -7.77 3.62 13.89
C MET A 179 -8.01 4.48 15.11
N ASN A 180 -7.80 3.88 16.27
CA ASN A 180 -7.66 4.53 17.55
C ASN A 180 -6.18 4.67 17.87
N HIS A 181 -5.86 5.63 18.73
CA HIS A 181 -4.50 5.78 19.24
C HIS A 181 -4.51 6.33 20.66
N GLY A 182 -3.42 6.10 21.39
CA GLY A 182 -3.30 6.47 22.78
C GLY A 182 -2.05 5.92 23.44
N ALA A 183 -1.89 6.17 24.74
CA ALA A 183 -0.73 5.70 25.48
C ALA A 183 -0.80 4.19 25.82
N ASN A 184 -2.00 3.59 25.82
CA ASN A 184 -2.23 2.20 26.22
C ASN A 184 -3.56 1.67 25.63
N CYS A 185 -3.59 1.40 24.33
CA CYS A 185 -4.72 0.77 23.65
C CYS A 185 -5.04 -0.61 24.24
N ILE A 186 -4.02 -1.40 24.56
CA ILE A 186 -4.22 -2.78 25.05
C ILE A 186 -5.02 -2.78 26.38
N ALA A 187 -4.90 -1.74 27.20
CA ALA A 187 -5.67 -1.59 28.43
C ALA A 187 -7.00 -0.81 28.27
N GLY A 188 -7.35 -0.38 27.04
CA GLY A 188 -8.58 0.34 26.74
C GLY A 188 -8.51 1.86 26.89
N ASP A 189 -7.31 2.46 26.95
CA ASP A 189 -7.13 3.92 27.02
C ASP A 189 -7.11 4.58 25.62
N CYS A 190 -7.37 3.82 24.56
CA CYS A 190 -7.46 4.36 23.22
C CYS A 190 -8.84 4.94 22.95
N ASN A 191 -8.84 6.21 22.53
CA ASN A 191 -10.06 6.91 22.16
C ASN A 191 -10.08 7.07 20.65
N HIS A 192 -11.21 6.73 20.04
CA HIS A 192 -11.44 7.09 18.66
C HIS A 192 -11.60 8.60 18.54
N ILE A 193 -10.70 9.23 17.79
CA ILE A 193 -10.86 10.61 17.35
C ILE A 193 -11.24 10.53 15.87
N TYR A 194 -12.43 11.04 15.55
CA TYR A 194 -13.21 10.75 14.32
C TYR A 194 -12.44 10.84 12.99
N ALA A 195 -11.36 11.62 12.93
CA ALA A 195 -10.53 11.78 11.73
C ALA A 195 -9.17 11.09 11.82
N SER A 196 -9.02 10.06 12.67
CA SER A 196 -7.81 9.22 12.70
C SER A 196 -7.93 8.08 11.69
N ASP A 197 -7.21 8.20 10.56
CA ASP A 197 -7.37 7.31 9.43
C ASP A 197 -6.07 7.05 8.64
N TRP A 198 -6.07 5.91 7.95
CA TRP A 198 -5.21 5.65 6.81
C TRP A 198 -5.88 6.22 5.57
N LEU A 199 -5.11 6.91 4.72
CA LEU A 199 -5.59 7.34 3.41
C LEU A 199 -4.39 7.49 2.47
N PHE A 200 -4.08 6.44 1.71
CA PHE A 200 -2.88 6.40 0.88
C PHE A 200 -3.12 5.77 -0.49
N THR A 201 -2.18 5.96 -1.38
CA THR A 201 -2.06 5.18 -2.62
C THR A 201 -0.85 4.25 -2.55
N ALA A 202 -0.82 3.22 -3.38
CA ALA A 202 0.19 2.18 -3.31
C ALA A 202 0.69 1.77 -4.69
N ASP A 203 2.00 1.59 -4.81
CA ASP A 203 2.64 1.02 -6.00
C ASP A 203 3.34 -0.29 -5.63
N PRO A 204 3.26 -1.36 -6.46
CA PRO A 204 4.05 -2.55 -6.25
C PRO A 204 5.54 -2.19 -6.15
N ALA A 205 6.18 -2.59 -5.04
CA ALA A 205 7.58 -2.31 -4.83
C ALA A 205 8.38 -2.98 -5.96
N ARG A 206 9.12 -2.16 -6.70
CA ARG A 206 10.02 -2.64 -7.75
C ARG A 206 11.25 -3.24 -7.08
N ILE A 207 11.14 -4.49 -6.64
CA ILE A 207 12.29 -5.26 -6.18
C ILE A 207 13.18 -5.44 -7.43
N PRO A 208 14.41 -4.91 -7.45
CA PRO A 208 15.32 -5.17 -8.56
C PRO A 208 15.51 -6.68 -8.60
N LEU A 209 14.97 -7.33 -9.64
CA LEU A 209 15.26 -8.75 -9.85
C LEU A 209 16.78 -8.85 -9.89
N PRO A 210 17.42 -9.73 -9.09
CA PRO A 210 18.84 -9.97 -9.21
C PRO A 210 19.09 -10.27 -10.68
N SER A 211 19.86 -9.39 -11.33
CA SER A 211 19.92 -9.33 -12.78
C SER A 211 20.25 -10.74 -13.30
N THR A 212 19.27 -11.39 -13.92
CA THR A 212 19.44 -12.74 -14.48
C THR A 212 20.56 -12.77 -15.51
N ILE A 213 20.88 -11.60 -16.08
CA ILE A 213 22.06 -11.32 -16.90
C ILE A 213 23.37 -11.60 -16.16
N GLY A 214 23.47 -11.29 -14.86
CA GLY A 214 24.64 -11.60 -14.03
C GLY A 214 24.83 -13.11 -13.82
N LEU A 215 23.75 -13.86 -13.61
CA LEU A 215 23.77 -15.32 -13.49
C LEU A 215 24.11 -16.01 -14.82
N LEU A 216 23.53 -15.55 -15.93
CA LEU A 216 23.88 -16.06 -17.27
C LEU A 216 25.32 -15.73 -17.65
N GLY A 217 25.80 -14.53 -17.34
CA GLY A 217 27.17 -14.09 -17.63
C GLY A 217 28.22 -14.90 -16.86
N THR A 218 28.03 -15.07 -15.55
CA THR A 218 28.95 -15.86 -14.71
C THR A 218 28.91 -17.36 -15.05
N GLY A 219 27.74 -17.90 -15.39
CA GLY A 219 27.61 -19.28 -15.88
C GLY A 219 28.38 -19.53 -17.19
N LEU A 220 28.27 -18.61 -18.16
CA LEU A 220 29.01 -18.70 -19.42
C LEU A 220 30.53 -18.56 -19.22
N LEU A 221 30.98 -17.64 -18.35
CA LEU A 221 32.38 -17.50 -17.97
C LEU A 221 32.92 -18.78 -17.30
N GLY A 222 32.15 -19.38 -16.39
CA GLY A 222 32.49 -20.65 -15.76
C GLY A 222 32.66 -21.78 -16.77
N LEU A 223 31.74 -21.90 -17.74
CA LEU A 223 31.83 -22.89 -18.82
C LEU A 223 33.03 -22.65 -19.75
N MET A 224 33.34 -21.39 -20.06
CA MET A 224 34.51 -21.02 -20.86
C MET A 224 35.82 -21.35 -20.14
N LEU A 225 35.91 -21.08 -18.83
CA LEU A 225 37.09 -21.41 -18.02
C LEU A 225 37.26 -22.92 -17.84
N HIS A 226 36.17 -23.67 -17.61
CA HIS A 226 36.22 -25.13 -17.53
C HIS A 226 36.69 -25.78 -18.84
N ARG A 227 36.28 -25.24 -20.00
CA ARG A 227 36.77 -25.70 -21.31
C ARG A 227 38.27 -25.47 -21.52
N ARG A 228 38.87 -24.44 -20.89
CA ARG A 228 40.31 -24.17 -21.00
C ARG A 228 41.15 -25.15 -20.16
N GLN A 229 40.63 -25.62 -19.02
CA GLN A 229 41.36 -26.57 -18.16
C GLN A 229 41.57 -27.95 -18.79
N LYS A 230 40.73 -28.37 -19.75
CA LYS A 230 40.85 -29.69 -20.41
C LYS A 230 41.91 -29.75 -21.53
N LYS A 231 42.68 -28.69 -21.78
CA LYS A 231 43.63 -28.59 -22.91
C LYS A 231 45.12 -28.48 -22.51
N LEU A 232 45.48 -28.78 -21.27
CA LEU A 232 46.89 -28.82 -20.85
C LEU A 232 47.37 -30.29 -20.79
N PRO A 233 48.29 -30.71 -21.69
CA PRO A 233 49.05 -31.96 -21.55
C PRO A 233 50.16 -31.84 -20.51
#